data_AF-A0A958XWC6-F1
#
_entry.id   AF-A0A958XWC6-F1
#
_cell.length_a   1.000
_cell.length_b   1.000
_cell.length_c   1.000
_cell.angle_alpha   90.00
_cell.angle_beta   90.00
_cell.angle_gamma   90.00
#
_symmetry.space_group_name_H-M   'P 1'
#
loop_
_entity.id
_entity.type
_entity.pdbx_description
1 polymer ?
#
loop_
_entity_poly.entity_id
_entity_poly.type
_entity_poly.pdbx_seq_one_letter_code
_entity_poly.pdbx_strand_id
1 'polypeptide(L)'
;RDYLKAHPDAARDISIVAFSFERHKDPAQANAHLLEYKRKMGIPFDIVYAGNASKADASKIFPALDTIIAFPTMVVLDKHNEVRRVHTGFDGPATSRYEAFRKDFDELIESLRR
;
A
#
# COMPACT_ATOMS: atom_id res chain seq x y z
N ARG A 1 8.36 0.50 5.02
CA ARG A 1 9.69 -0.03 5.44
C ARG A 1 10.06 0.51 6.81
N ASP A 2 10.18 1.83 6.95
CA ASP A 2 10.73 2.43 8.18
C ASP A 2 9.79 2.24 9.38
N TYR A 3 8.47 2.29 9.16
CA TYR A 3 7.47 1.91 10.16
C TYR A 3 7.70 0.49 10.73
N LEU A 4 7.80 -0.53 9.87
CA LEU A 4 8.03 -1.92 10.31
C LEU A 4 9.34 -2.08 11.10
N LYS A 5 10.36 -1.27 10.82
CA LYS A 5 11.63 -1.28 11.57
C LYS A 5 11.48 -0.63 12.94
N ALA A 6 10.70 0.45 13.04
CA ALA A 6 10.45 1.16 14.30
C ALA A 6 9.47 0.40 15.22
N HIS A 7 8.61 -0.46 14.66
CA HIS A 7 7.58 -1.20 15.39
C HIS A 7 7.73 -2.73 15.16
N PRO A 8 8.76 -3.38 15.73
CA PRO A 8 9.06 -4.78 15.47
C PRO A 8 7.96 -5.74 15.93
N ASP A 9 7.22 -5.41 16.99
CA ASP A 9 6.08 -6.22 17.43
C ASP A 9 4.92 -6.12 16.45
N ALA A 10 4.61 -4.89 15.98
CA ALA A 10 3.59 -4.68 14.96
C ALA A 10 3.94 -5.36 13.64
N ALA A 11 5.22 -5.38 13.28
CA ALA A 11 5.70 -6.05 12.08
C ALA A 11 5.45 -7.57 12.07
N ARG A 12 5.20 -8.20 13.23
CA ARG A 12 4.85 -9.63 13.30
C ARG A 12 3.38 -9.91 13.02
N ASP A 13 2.52 -8.92 13.25
CA ASP A 13 1.06 -9.06 13.15
C ASP A 13 0.49 -8.47 11.86
N ILE A 14 1.34 -7.81 11.05
CA ILE A 14 0.92 -7.07 9.85
C ILE A 14 1.52 -7.71 8.61
N SER A 15 0.67 -7.95 7.62
CA SER A 15 1.08 -8.29 6.26
C SER A 15 0.85 -7.11 5.33
N ILE A 16 1.82 -6.85 4.44
CA ILE A 16 1.74 -5.77 3.44
C ILE A 16 1.91 -6.40 2.06
N VAL A 17 1.04 -6.02 1.12
CA VAL A 17 1.19 -6.28 -0.31
C VAL A 17 0.94 -4.97 -1.05
N ALA A 18 1.83 -4.64 -1.98
CA ALA A 18 1.64 -3.53 -2.91
C ALA A 18 1.15 -4.06 -4.26
N PHE A 19 0.12 -3.44 -4.82
CA PHE A 19 -0.36 -3.71 -6.16
C PHE A 19 0.10 -2.59 -7.09
N SER A 20 0.89 -2.93 -8.11
CA SER A 20 1.41 -1.96 -9.07
C SER A 20 0.68 -2.04 -10.41
N PHE A 21 0.36 -0.87 -10.94
CA PHE A 21 -0.27 -0.71 -12.25
C PHE A 21 0.71 -0.03 -13.20
N GLU A 22 1.29 -0.79 -14.12
CA GLU A 22 2.42 -0.35 -14.95
C GLU A 22 1.99 0.03 -16.36
N ARG A 23 2.76 0.91 -17.02
CA ARG A 23 2.49 1.32 -18.41
C ARG A 23 2.95 0.27 -19.44
N HIS A 24 3.80 -0.67 -19.04
CA HIS A 24 4.31 -1.73 -19.92
C HIS A 24 3.23 -2.78 -20.15
N LYS A 25 2.96 -3.09 -21.44
CA LYS A 25 1.97 -4.11 -21.82
C LYS A 25 2.49 -5.54 -21.61
N ASP A 26 3.80 -5.72 -21.53
CA ASP A 26 4.44 -7.01 -21.30
C ASP A 26 4.63 -7.25 -19.78
N PRO A 27 3.92 -8.24 -19.20
CA PRO A 27 4.05 -8.57 -17.78
C PRO A 27 5.46 -8.99 -17.38
N ALA A 28 6.24 -9.62 -18.25
CA ALA A 28 7.59 -10.06 -17.93
C ALA A 28 8.52 -8.85 -17.71
N GLN A 29 8.43 -7.85 -18.58
CA GLN A 29 9.18 -6.60 -18.43
C GLN A 29 8.71 -5.80 -17.21
N ALA A 30 7.40 -5.71 -16.99
CA ALA A 30 6.86 -5.04 -15.80
C ALA A 30 7.39 -5.69 -14.51
N ASN A 31 7.34 -7.02 -14.42
CA ASN A 31 7.86 -7.75 -13.27
C ASN A 31 9.37 -7.57 -13.08
N ALA A 32 10.17 -7.59 -14.16
CA ALA A 32 11.60 -7.33 -14.08
C ALA A 32 11.91 -5.95 -13.47
N HIS A 33 11.20 -4.90 -13.94
CA HIS A 33 11.32 -3.55 -13.39
C HIS A 33 10.89 -3.47 -11.92
N LEU A 34 9.78 -4.13 -11.55
CA LEU A 34 9.29 -4.15 -10.17
C LEU A 34 10.25 -4.86 -9.22
N LEU A 35 10.88 -5.96 -9.65
CA LEU A 35 11.89 -6.66 -8.87
C LEU A 35 13.14 -5.79 -8.67
N GLU A 36 13.59 -5.11 -9.72
CA GLU A 36 14.71 -4.17 -9.60
C GLU A 36 14.36 -3.00 -8.67
N TYR A 37 13.15 -2.44 -8.78
CA TYR A 37 12.63 -1.39 -7.90
C TYR A 37 12.58 -1.85 -6.44
N LYS A 38 11.99 -3.02 -6.17
CA LYS A 38 11.93 -3.65 -4.84
C LYS A 38 13.34 -3.76 -4.24
N ARG A 39 14.31 -4.24 -5.02
CA ARG A 39 15.71 -4.37 -4.60
C ARG A 39 16.37 -3.03 -4.31
N LYS A 40 16.30 -2.06 -5.24
CA LYS A 40 16.93 -0.74 -5.10
C LYS A 40 16.38 0.05 -3.92
N MET A 41 15.08 -0.04 -3.67
CA MET A 41 14.42 0.68 -2.58
C MET A 41 14.45 -0.08 -1.25
N GLY A 42 14.91 -1.33 -1.25
CA GLY A 42 14.90 -2.20 -0.06
C GLY A 42 13.49 -2.41 0.48
N ILE A 43 12.52 -2.62 -0.41
CA ILE A 43 11.11 -2.81 -0.04
C ILE A 43 10.96 -4.23 0.55
N PRO A 44 10.54 -4.36 1.82
CA PRO A 44 10.56 -5.65 2.53
C PRO A 44 9.32 -6.52 2.25
N PHE A 45 8.38 -6.04 1.47
CA PHE A 45 7.11 -6.70 1.17
C PHE A 45 6.94 -6.95 -0.32
N ASP A 46 5.93 -7.73 -0.69
CA ASP A 46 5.69 -8.08 -2.08
C ASP A 46 5.04 -6.95 -2.88
N ILE A 47 5.47 -6.87 -4.14
CA ILE A 47 4.92 -5.96 -5.13
C ILE A 47 4.38 -6.82 -6.26
N VAL A 48 3.06 -6.81 -6.42
CA VAL A 48 2.32 -7.61 -7.40
C VAL A 48 1.98 -6.72 -8.58
N TYR A 49 2.36 -7.14 -9.79
CA TYR A 49 1.86 -6.51 -11.01
C TYR A 49 0.36 -6.80 -11.14
N ALA A 50 -0.45 -5.75 -11.06
CA ALA A 50 -1.91 -5.81 -11.07
C ALA A 50 -2.52 -5.39 -12.41
N GLY A 51 -1.70 -5.07 -13.41
CA GLY A 51 -2.16 -4.75 -14.76
C GLY A 51 -1.73 -3.35 -15.22
N ASN A 52 -2.42 -2.84 -16.23
CA ASN A 52 -2.06 -1.57 -16.85
C ASN A 52 -2.34 -0.38 -15.93
N ALA A 53 -1.55 0.70 -16.09
CA ALA A 53 -1.73 2.00 -15.46
C ALA A 53 -3.07 2.68 -15.86
N SER A 54 -4.17 2.16 -15.34
CA SER A 54 -5.55 2.54 -15.65
C SER A 54 -6.38 2.51 -14.37
N LYS A 55 -6.98 3.65 -14.02
CA LYS A 55 -7.89 3.74 -12.85
C LYS A 55 -9.09 2.80 -12.99
N ALA A 56 -9.55 2.61 -14.23
CA ALA A 56 -10.65 1.70 -14.53
C ALA A 56 -10.26 0.24 -14.28
N ASP A 57 -9.02 -0.16 -14.63
CA ASP A 57 -8.56 -1.52 -14.37
C ASP A 57 -8.26 -1.74 -12.88
N ALA A 58 -7.72 -0.72 -12.20
CA ALA A 58 -7.53 -0.78 -10.75
C ALA A 58 -8.84 -0.95 -9.97
N SER A 59 -9.90 -0.25 -10.37
CA SER A 59 -11.21 -0.33 -9.72
C SER A 59 -11.88 -1.71 -9.90
N LYS A 60 -11.53 -2.47 -10.96
CA LYS A 60 -12.05 -3.84 -11.18
C LYS A 60 -11.46 -4.87 -10.21
N ILE A 61 -10.23 -4.65 -9.74
CA ILE A 61 -9.51 -5.60 -8.89
C ILE A 61 -9.92 -5.45 -7.41
N PHE A 62 -10.39 -4.27 -7.02
CA PHE A 62 -10.84 -3.98 -5.66
C PHE A 62 -12.33 -3.61 -5.65
N PRO A 63 -13.25 -4.55 -5.92
CA PRO A 63 -14.69 -4.27 -5.97
C PRO A 63 -15.27 -3.78 -4.65
N ALA A 64 -14.58 -4.02 -3.52
CA ALA A 64 -14.93 -3.48 -2.21
C ALA A 64 -14.65 -1.98 -2.07
N LEU A 65 -13.97 -1.37 -3.04
CA LEU A 65 -13.72 0.06 -3.12
C LEU A 65 -14.57 0.62 -4.26
N ASP A 66 -15.50 1.53 -3.96
CA ASP A 66 -16.41 2.08 -4.97
C ASP A 66 -15.66 2.61 -6.21
N THR A 67 -14.48 3.23 -6.03
CA THR A 67 -13.57 3.61 -7.11
C THR A 67 -12.16 3.94 -6.58
N ILE A 68 -11.10 3.52 -7.28
CA ILE A 68 -9.74 4.05 -7.07
C ILE A 68 -9.61 5.40 -7.77
N ILE A 69 -9.68 6.48 -6.99
CA ILE A 69 -9.71 7.85 -7.52
C ILE A 69 -8.30 8.35 -7.88
N ALA A 70 -7.27 7.98 -7.10
CA ALA A 70 -5.90 8.40 -7.33
C ALA A 70 -4.88 7.37 -6.80
N PHE A 71 -3.63 7.48 -7.27
CA PHE A 71 -2.51 6.74 -6.73
C PHE A 71 -1.58 7.68 -5.93
N PRO A 72 -0.91 7.18 -4.87
CA PRO A 72 -1.16 5.88 -4.25
C PRO A 72 -2.50 5.89 -3.47
N THR A 73 -3.09 4.71 -3.28
CA THR A 73 -4.20 4.48 -2.33
C THR A 73 -3.76 3.38 -1.37
N MET A 74 -3.88 3.64 -0.07
CA MET A 74 -3.62 2.67 0.99
C MET A 74 -4.95 2.17 1.56
N VAL A 75 -5.08 0.86 1.69
CA VAL A 75 -6.23 0.20 2.31
C VAL A 75 -5.73 -0.58 3.51
N VAL A 76 -6.39 -0.40 4.66
CA VAL A 76 -6.11 -1.15 5.89
C VAL A 76 -7.31 -2.05 6.18
N LEU A 77 -7.03 -3.35 6.27
CA LEU A 77 -7.99 -4.38 6.64
C LEU A 77 -7.72 -4.83 8.09
N ASP A 78 -8.76 -5.24 8.80
CA ASP A 78 -8.60 -5.94 10.08
C ASP A 78 -8.50 -7.46 9.91
N LYS A 79 -8.42 -8.18 11.04
CA LYS A 79 -8.34 -9.65 11.08
C LYS A 79 -9.61 -10.36 10.57
N HIS A 80 -10.71 -9.64 10.40
CA HIS A 80 -11.97 -10.13 9.82
C HIS A 80 -12.12 -9.80 8.33
N ASN A 81 -11.07 -9.25 7.71
CA ASN A 81 -11.05 -8.75 6.33
C ASN A 81 -11.99 -7.57 6.09
N GLU A 82 -12.31 -6.78 7.12
CA GLU A 82 -13.11 -5.57 6.97
C GLU A 82 -12.22 -4.35 6.70
N VAL A 83 -12.65 -3.49 5.77
CA VAL A 83 -11.96 -2.23 5.47
C VAL A 83 -12.13 -1.26 6.65
N ARG A 84 -11.02 -0.94 7.32
CA ARG A 84 -10.99 -0.01 8.46
C ARG A 84 -10.53 1.39 8.06
N ARG A 85 -9.73 1.48 6.99
CA ARG A 85 -9.28 2.76 6.44
C ARG A 85 -8.97 2.67 4.96
N VAL A 86 -9.37 3.70 4.23
CA VAL A 86 -8.89 4.01 2.88
C VAL A 86 -8.25 5.39 2.93
N HIS A 87 -6.99 5.49 2.52
CA HIS A 87 -6.26 6.74 2.42
C HIS A 87 -5.79 6.94 0.99
N THR A 88 -6.28 7.99 0.35
CA THR A 88 -5.98 8.30 -1.05
C THR A 88 -5.04 9.49 -1.12
N GLY A 89 -3.98 9.35 -1.93
CA GLY A 89 -2.93 10.36 -2.04
C GLY A 89 -1.75 10.05 -1.14
N PHE A 90 -0.91 11.07 -0.93
CA PHE A 90 0.34 10.93 -0.21
C PHE A 90 0.49 12.06 0.81
N ASP A 91 0.39 11.71 2.09
CA ASP A 91 0.74 12.59 3.21
C ASP A 91 2.09 12.15 3.78
N GLY A 92 3.19 12.46 3.08
CA GLY A 92 4.56 12.13 3.50
C GLY A 92 5.34 13.30 4.12
N PRO A 93 6.61 13.12 4.51
CA PRO A 93 7.40 14.09 5.30
C PRO A 93 7.48 15.51 4.74
N ALA A 94 7.28 15.69 3.43
CA ALA A 94 7.26 16.98 2.76
C ALA A 94 5.88 17.68 2.79
N THR A 95 4.88 17.10 3.45
CA THR A 95 3.51 17.61 3.53
C THR A 95 3.20 18.12 4.94
N SER A 96 2.33 19.12 5.06
CA SER A 96 1.91 19.65 6.36
C SER A 96 1.05 18.67 7.17
N ARG A 97 0.50 17.64 6.54
CA ARG A 97 -0.36 16.62 7.18
C ARG A 97 0.40 15.42 7.71
N TYR A 98 1.70 15.31 7.45
CA TYR A 98 2.48 14.12 7.77
C TYR A 98 2.42 13.70 9.24
N GLU A 99 2.59 14.66 10.15
CA GLU A 99 2.62 14.35 11.59
C GLU A 99 1.26 13.85 12.10
N ALA A 100 0.17 14.47 11.66
CA ALA A 100 -1.17 14.02 11.97
C ALA A 100 -1.44 12.63 11.38
N PHE A 101 -1.09 12.42 10.11
CA PHE A 101 -1.21 11.12 9.45
C PHE A 101 -0.46 10.02 10.19
N ARG A 102 0.79 10.27 10.59
CA ARG A 102 1.62 9.30 11.31
C ARG A 102 0.95 8.90 12.64
N LYS A 103 0.52 9.88 13.44
CA LYS A 103 -0.16 9.62 14.70
C LYS A 103 -1.44 8.80 14.49
N ASP A 104 -2.30 9.23 13.57
CA ASP A 104 -3.57 8.56 13.28
C ASP A 104 -3.39 7.15 12.71
N PHE A 105 -2.29 6.91 11.99
CA PHE A 105 -1.93 5.61 11.46
C PHE A 105 -1.47 4.68 12.58
N ASP A 106 -0.59 5.16 13.46
CA ASP A 106 -0.08 4.38 14.59
C ASP A 106 -1.22 3.96 15.53
N GLU A 107 -2.12 4.90 15.87
CA GLU A 107 -3.30 4.61 16.70
C GLU A 107 -4.24 3.59 16.04
N LEU A 108 -4.45 3.69 14.72
CA LEU A 108 -5.26 2.72 13.98
C LEU A 108 -4.64 1.33 14.07
N ILE A 109 -3.37 1.17 13.71
CA ILE A 109 -2.71 -0.13 13.70
C ILE A 109 -2.73 -0.76 15.09
N GLU A 110 -2.43 0.00 16.14
CA GLU A 110 -2.49 -0.49 17.51
C GLU A 110 -3.91 -0.92 17.93
N SER A 111 -4.95 -0.23 17.45
CA SER A 111 -6.35 -0.60 17.73
C SER A 111 -6.76 -1.93 17.09
N LEU A 112 -6.19 -2.29 15.93
CA LEU A 112 -6.51 -3.52 15.20
C LEU A 112 -5.69 -4.73 15.66
N ARG A 113 -4.58 -4.47 16.36
CA ARG A 113 -3.70 -5.52 16.89
C ARG A 113 -4.21 -6.12 18.19
N ARG A 114 -4.81 -5.29 19.05
CA ARG A 114 -5.49 -5.71 20.30
C ARG A 114 -6.67 -6.62 20.01
#